data_AF-A0A1H9PIN9-F1
#
_entry.id   AF-A0A1H9PIN9-F1
#
_cell.length_a   1.000
_cell.length_b   1.000
_cell.length_c   1.000
_cell.angle_alpha   90.00
_cell.angle_beta   90.00
_cell.angle_gamma   90.00
#
_symmetry.space_group_name_H-M   'P 1'
#
loop_
_entity.id
_entity.type
_entity.pdbx_description
1 polymer ?
#
loop_
_entity_poly.entity_id
_entity_poly.type
_entity_poly.pdbx_seq_one_letter_code
_entity_poly.pdbx_strand_id
1 'polypeptide(L)'
;MDALFNELKSHYDYIIVDTAPVSLVTDTMLVAKHADCFIYVARANFLEKRMLDIANTLYKEGKLPNMCMLLNDTDSTKGYGYGYGYGHSLKQEPWYKKVFKM
;
A
#
# COMPACT_ATOMS: atom_id res chain seq x y z
N MET A 1 -18.07 -3.89 -19.03
CA MET A 1 -16.75 -3.78 -18.39
C MET A 1 -15.68 -4.41 -19.29
N ASP A 2 -15.92 -5.60 -19.85
CA ASP A 2 -14.98 -6.29 -20.75
C ASP A 2 -14.49 -5.44 -21.92
N ALA A 3 -15.40 -4.78 -22.63
CA ALA A 3 -15.03 -3.94 -23.78
C ALA A 3 -14.01 -2.85 -23.41
N LEU A 4 -14.22 -2.19 -22.27
CA LEU A 4 -13.31 -1.15 -21.76
C LEU A 4 -11.92 -1.72 -21.44
N PHE A 5 -11.85 -2.83 -20.69
CA PHE A 5 -10.55 -3.42 -20.35
C PHE A 5 -9.83 -3.98 -21.58
N ASN A 6 -10.55 -4.53 -22.56
CA ASN A 6 -9.95 -4.99 -23.80
C ASN A 6 -9.35 -3.84 -24.61
N GLU A 7 -10.05 -2.70 -24.68
CA GLU A 7 -9.53 -1.49 -25.31
C GLU A 7 -8.29 -0.97 -24.58
N LEU A 8 -8.36 -0.79 -23.25
CA LEU A 8 -7.23 -0.29 -22.45
C LEU A 8 -6.00 -1.20 -22.55
N LYS A 9 -6.19 -2.53 -22.58
CA LYS A 9 -5.09 -3.50 -22.75
C LYS A 9 -4.38 -3.37 -24.10
N SER A 10 -5.02 -2.80 -25.11
CA SER A 10 -4.38 -2.53 -26.41
C SER A 10 -3.55 -1.23 -26.44
N HIS A 11 -3.79 -0.33 -25.46
CA HIS A 11 -3.18 1.00 -25.41
C HIS A 11 -2.13 1.16 -24.30
N TYR A 12 -2.17 0.32 -23.26
CA TYR A 12 -1.32 0.45 -22.07
C TYR A 12 -0.67 -0.88 -21.70
N ASP A 13 0.61 -0.83 -21.33
CA ASP A 13 1.34 -1.99 -20.81
C ASP A 13 0.88 -2.37 -19.39
N TYR A 14 0.48 -1.37 -18.60
CA TYR A 14 0.02 -1.53 -17.23
C TYR A 14 -1.22 -0.70 -16.97
N ILE A 15 -2.21 -1.30 -16.31
CA ILE A 15 -3.46 -0.65 -15.92
C ILE A 15 -3.59 -0.76 -14.40
N ILE A 16 -3.57 0.38 -13.71
CA ILE A 16 -3.80 0.45 -12.27
C ILE A 16 -5.19 1.01 -12.05
N VAL A 17 -6.01 0.27 -11.29
CA VAL A 17 -7.38 0.68 -10.96
C VAL A 17 -7.44 0.96 -9.47
N ASP A 18 -7.68 2.22 -9.11
CA ASP A 18 -7.96 2.60 -7.74
C ASP A 18 -9.42 2.28 -7.38
N THR A 19 -9.63 1.66 -6.23
CA THR A 19 -10.98 1.22 -5.81
C THR A 19 -11.24 1.66 -4.38
N ALA A 20 -12.52 1.83 -4.04
CA ALA A 20 -12.93 2.12 -2.68
C ALA A 20 -12.46 1.03 -1.68
N PRO A 21 -12.40 1.35 -0.37
CA PRO A 21 -11.97 0.39 0.65
C PRO A 21 -12.78 -0.91 0.61
N VAL A 22 -12.05 -2.04 0.61
CA VAL A 22 -12.59 -3.39 0.37
C VAL A 22 -13.69 -3.80 1.36
N SER A 23 -13.71 -3.22 2.56
CA SER A 23 -14.74 -3.51 3.57
C SER A 23 -16.15 -3.07 3.17
N LEU A 24 -16.28 -2.15 2.21
CA LEU A 24 -17.55 -1.51 1.90
C LEU A 24 -18.17 -1.91 0.56
N VAL A 25 -17.45 -2.59 -0.35
CA VAL A 25 -17.79 -2.47 -1.78
C VAL A 25 -17.70 -3.76 -2.59
N THR A 26 -18.80 -4.12 -3.26
CA THR A 26 -18.91 -5.16 -4.29
C THR A 26 -18.19 -4.80 -5.60
N ASP A 27 -17.99 -3.52 -5.88
CA ASP A 27 -17.40 -3.03 -7.13
C ASP A 27 -15.93 -3.45 -7.28
N THR A 28 -15.17 -3.53 -6.18
CA THR A 28 -13.80 -4.07 -6.19
C THR A 28 -13.78 -5.50 -6.72
N MET A 29 -14.77 -6.32 -6.34
CA MET A 29 -14.90 -7.70 -6.82
C MET A 29 -15.27 -7.77 -8.31
N LEU A 30 -16.02 -6.80 -8.83
CA LEU A 30 -16.35 -6.72 -10.25
C LEU A 30 -15.13 -6.32 -11.08
N VAL A 31 -14.35 -5.35 -10.62
CA VAL A 31 -13.09 -4.94 -11.25
C VAL A 31 -12.05 -6.07 -11.20
N ALA A 32 -11.94 -6.77 -10.07
CA ALA A 32 -10.98 -7.84 -9.87
C ALA A 32 -11.08 -8.98 -10.89
N LYS A 33 -12.25 -9.20 -11.51
CA LYS A 33 -12.44 -10.19 -12.59
C LYS A 33 -11.58 -9.91 -13.82
N HIS A 34 -11.14 -8.67 -14.01
CA HIS A 34 -10.30 -8.24 -15.14
C HIS A 34 -8.84 -8.01 -14.74
N ALA A 35 -8.51 -8.15 -13.45
CA ALA A 35 -7.20 -7.85 -12.91
C ALA A 35 -6.34 -9.11 -12.79
N ASP A 36 -5.05 -8.98 -13.07
CA ASP A 36 -4.08 -10.08 -12.91
C ASP A 36 -3.61 -10.21 -11.46
N CYS A 37 -3.63 -9.11 -10.69
CA CYS A 37 -3.29 -9.10 -9.27
C CYS A 37 -4.08 -8.06 -8.49
N PHE A 38 -4.13 -8.25 -7.17
CA PHE A 38 -4.80 -7.33 -6.26
C PHE A 38 -3.84 -6.93 -5.13
N ILE A 39 -3.71 -5.62 -4.88
CA ILE A 39 -2.84 -5.10 -3.83
C ILE A 39 -3.69 -4.55 -2.68
N TYR A 40 -3.66 -5.23 -1.53
CA TYR A 40 -4.29 -4.76 -0.30
C TYR A 40 -3.36 -3.79 0.44
N VAL A 41 -3.70 -2.51 0.45
CA VAL A 41 -2.89 -1.46 1.08
C VAL A 41 -3.31 -1.27 2.54
N ALA A 42 -2.39 -1.55 3.47
CA ALA A 42 -2.57 -1.37 4.91
C ALA A 42 -1.72 -0.19 5.38
N ARG A 43 -2.33 0.85 5.97
CA ARG A 43 -1.60 1.98 6.55
C ARG A 43 -1.10 1.62 7.96
N ALA A 44 0.22 1.71 8.17
CA ALA A 44 0.83 1.45 9.47
C ALA A 44 0.31 2.44 10.53
N ASN A 45 0.17 1.96 11.77
CA ASN A 45 -0.28 2.73 12.94
C ASN A 45 -1.68 3.38 12.84
N PHE A 46 -2.41 3.16 11.74
CA PHE A 46 -3.75 3.69 11.54
C PHE A 46 -4.78 2.58 11.31
N LEU A 47 -4.40 1.52 10.58
CA LEU A 47 -5.28 0.38 10.36
C LEU A 47 -5.45 -0.43 11.66
N GLU A 48 -6.70 -0.64 12.07
CA GLU A 48 -7.01 -1.54 13.17
C GLU A 48 -6.68 -2.99 12.80
N LYS A 49 -6.04 -3.73 13.70
CA LYS A 49 -5.59 -5.11 13.43
C LYS A 49 -6.72 -6.04 12.95
N ARG A 50 -7.95 -5.86 13.46
CA ARG A 50 -9.13 -6.63 13.03
C ARG A 50 -9.49 -6.46 11.55
N MET A 51 -9.06 -5.37 10.91
CA MET A 51 -9.30 -5.18 9.46
C MET A 51 -8.41 -6.10 8.62
N LEU A 52 -7.30 -6.62 9.17
CA LEU A 52 -6.47 -7.62 8.51
C LEU A 52 -7.21 -8.97 8.39
N ASP A 53 -8.19 -9.25 9.24
CA ASP A 53 -9.01 -10.46 9.13
C ASP A 53 -9.85 -10.46 7.85
N ILE A 54 -10.25 -9.28 7.36
CA ILE A 54 -10.94 -9.13 6.07
C ILE A 54 -10.02 -9.57 4.94
N ALA A 55 -8.79 -9.03 4.90
CA ALA A 55 -7.80 -9.41 3.89
C ALA A 55 -7.47 -10.92 3.94
N ASN A 56 -7.31 -11.47 5.14
CA ASN A 56 -7.05 -12.89 5.36
C ASN A 56 -8.21 -13.79 4.89
N THR A 57 -9.45 -13.37 5.14
CA THR A 57 -10.65 -14.09 4.70
C THR A 57 -10.74 -14.10 3.17
N LEU A 58 -10.58 -12.94 2.53
CA LEU A 58 -10.58 -12.82 1.07
C LEU A 58 -9.51 -13.67 0.40
N TYR A 59 -8.32 -13.73 1.01
CA TYR A 59 -7.22 -14.58 0.56
C TYR A 59 -7.55 -16.07 0.68
N LYS A 60 -8.00 -16.51 1.86
CA LYS A 60 -8.35 -17.92 2.11
C LYS A 60 -9.51 -18.41 1.26
N GLU A 61 -10.47 -17.55 0.99
CA GLU A 61 -11.63 -17.86 0.15
C GLU A 61 -11.34 -17.71 -1.35
N GLY A 62 -10.15 -17.25 -1.75
CA GLY A 62 -9.79 -17.07 -3.15
C GLY A 62 -10.67 -16.04 -3.88
N LYS A 63 -11.16 -15.03 -3.15
CA LYS A 63 -12.12 -14.04 -3.67
C LYS A 63 -11.50 -13.05 -4.65
N LEU A 64 -10.19 -12.81 -4.54
CA LEU A 64 -9.45 -11.86 -5.36
C LEU A 64 -8.21 -12.53 -5.97
N PRO A 65 -7.81 -12.17 -7.20
CA PRO A 65 -6.70 -12.80 -7.90
C PRO A 65 -5.35 -12.36 -7.32
N ASN A 66 -4.42 -13.31 -7.19
CA ASN A 66 -3.00 -13.08 -6.85
C ASN A 66 -2.78 -11.96 -5.81
N MET A 67 -3.45 -12.08 -4.66
CA MET A 67 -3.44 -11.04 -3.64
C MET A 67 -2.04 -10.80 -3.08
N CYS A 68 -1.67 -9.53 -2.98
CA CYS A 68 -0.45 -9.04 -2.35
C CYS A 68 -0.81 -8.02 -1.26
N MET A 69 0.06 -7.85 -0.27
CA MET A 69 -0.13 -6.85 0.79
C MET A 69 0.95 -5.77 0.70
N LEU A 70 0.53 -4.50 0.76
CA LEU A 70 1.40 -3.34 0.80
C LEU A 70 1.23 -2.65 2.16
N LEU A 71 2.27 -2.68 2.99
CA LEU A 71 2.30 -1.89 4.22
C LEU A 71 2.80 -0.48 3.90
N ASN A 72 1.90 0.50 4.01
CA ASN A 72 2.16 1.90 3.71
C ASN A 72 2.38 2.73 4.99
N ASP A 73 3.00 3.91 4.85
CA ASP A 73 3.23 4.88 5.94
C ASP A 73 4.04 4.33 7.13
N THR A 74 5.03 3.48 6.82
CA THR A 74 5.94 2.94 7.84
C THR A 74 7.00 3.97 8.21
N ASP A 75 7.23 4.11 9.51
CA ASP A 75 8.32 4.93 10.03
C ASP A 75 9.59 4.08 10.15
N SER A 76 10.49 4.21 9.19
CA SER A 76 11.76 3.48 9.16
C SER A 76 12.71 3.89 10.30
N THR A 77 12.45 5.01 10.99
CA THR A 77 13.27 5.48 12.12
C THR A 77 12.93 4.79 13.45
N LYS A 78 11.78 4.08 13.51
CA LYS A 78 11.30 3.35 14.70
C LYS A 78 11.55 1.85 14.65
N GLY A 79 12.40 1.38 13.72
CA GLY A 79 12.84 -0.01 13.70
C GLY A 79 13.56 -0.38 15.00
N TYR A 80 13.17 -1.51 15.59
CA TYR A 80 13.79 -2.11 16.77
C TYR A 80 15.31 -2.26 16.55
N GLY A 81 16.09 -1.36 17.14
CA GLY A 81 17.56 -1.44 17.17
C GLY A 81 18.01 -2.45 18.23
N TYR A 82 18.14 -3.72 17.84
CA TYR A 82 19.07 -4.62 18.53
C TYR A 82 20.49 -4.28 18.04
N GLY A 83 21.34 -3.90 18.98
CA GLY A 83 22.55 -3.13 18.74
C GLY A 83 23.61 -3.80 17.87
N TYR A 84 24.34 -2.98 17.12
CA TYR A 84 25.78 -2.72 17.31
C TYR A 84 26.06 -1.39 16.61
N GLY A 85 26.69 -0.45 17.33
CA GLY A 85 26.76 0.95 16.94
C GLY A 85 27.47 1.18 15.61
N TYR A 86 26.88 2.00 14.74
CA TYR A 86 27.54 3.00 13.87
C TYR A 86 26.46 3.76 13.07
N GLY A 87 25.47 4.31 13.77
CA GLY A 87 24.45 5.17 13.17
C GLY A 87 24.72 6.62 13.56
N HIS A 88 25.64 7.28 12.87
CA HIS A 88 25.89 8.70 13.04
C HIS A 88 24.58 9.45 12.76
N SER A 89 23.89 9.87 13.80
CA SER A 89 22.68 10.69 13.69
C SER A 89 23.10 12.04 13.13
N LEU A 90 23.07 12.20 11.81
CA LEU A 90 23.14 13.50 11.18
C LEU A 90 21.85 14.24 11.56
N LYS A 91 21.87 14.93 12.70
CA LYS A 91 20.90 15.98 13.00
C LYS A 91 20.99 16.99 11.86
N GLN A 92 20.06 16.90 10.91
CA GLN A 92 19.90 17.94 9.92
C GLN A 92 19.38 19.19 10.63
N GLU A 93 20.25 20.18 10.80
CA GLU A 93 19.88 21.49 11.33
C GLU A 93 18.93 22.19 10.32
N PRO A 94 17.78 22.72 10.79
CA PRO A 94 16.85 23.46 9.93
C PRO A 94 17.52 24.64 9.23
N TRP A 95 17.15 24.87 7.96
CA TRP A 95 17.78 25.88 7.10
C TRP A 95 17.80 27.28 7.71
N TYR A 96 16.79 27.67 8.50
CA TYR A 96 16.71 28.97 9.14
C TYR A 96 17.83 29.20 10.17
N LYS A 97 18.30 28.17 10.89
CA LYS A 97 19.41 28.33 11.85
C LYS A 97 20.75 28.65 11.19
N LYS A 98 20.95 28.25 9.93
CA LYS A 98 22.15 28.59 9.15
C LYS A 98 22.16 30.05 8.72
N VAL A 99 20.97 30.62 8.45
CA VAL A 99 20.81 32.01 7.99
C VAL A 99 21.01 33.01 9.13
N PHE A 100 20.56 32.70 10.35
CA PHE A 100 20.71 33.59 11.52
C PHE A 100 22.06 33.48 12.25
N LYS A 101 22.99 32.66 11.75
CA LYS A 101 24.33 32.47 12.34
C LYS A 101 25.43 33.16 11.50
N MET A 102 25.04 33.92 10.49
CA MET A 102 25.91 34.79 9.69
C MET A 102 25.75 36.24 10.16
#